data_AF-A0A2V9NNQ4-F1
#
_entry.id   AF-A0A2V9NNQ4-F1
#
_cell.length_a   1.000
_cell.length_b   1.000
_cell.length_c   1.000
_cell.angle_alpha   90.00
_cell.angle_beta   90.00
_cell.angle_gamma   90.00
#
_symmetry.space_group_name_H-M   'P 1'
#
loop_
_entity.id
_entity.type
_entity.pdbx_description
1 polymer ?
#
loop_
_entity_poly.entity_id
_entity_poly.type
_entity_poly.pdbx_seq_one_letter_code
_entity_poly.pdbx_strand_id
1 'polypeptide(L)'
;MDQQLKNLMKELGEAINESLADSEQIADVVTRIKDGGYDIFLVLEATIGVSRPGEKTSDRTSMVTTLASNPDLKVSEQDLKFLKSLRIKIEDDAA
;
A
#
# COMPACT_ATOMS: atom_id res chain seq x y z
N MET A 1 -16.09 19.50 7.03
CA MET A 1 -15.58 18.22 7.54
C MET A 1 -14.13 18.08 7.10
N ASP A 2 -13.25 17.87 8.08
CA ASP A 2 -11.83 17.51 7.97
C ASP A 2 -10.80 18.54 7.45
N GLN A 3 -10.97 19.83 7.79
CA GLN A 3 -9.90 20.81 7.65
C GLN A 3 -8.64 20.41 8.44
N GLN A 4 -8.82 19.73 9.58
CA GLN A 4 -7.72 19.18 10.37
C GLN A 4 -6.97 18.08 9.60
N LEU A 5 -7.68 17.12 9.01
CA LEU A 5 -7.03 16.08 8.19
C LEU A 5 -6.30 16.69 6.99
N LYS A 6 -6.88 17.68 6.32
CA LYS A 6 -6.22 18.36 5.19
C LYS A 6 -4.94 19.06 5.63
N ASN A 7 -4.93 19.69 6.80
CA ASN A 7 -3.73 20.30 7.36
C ASN A 7 -2.67 19.23 7.69
N LEU A 8 -3.06 18.12 8.32
CA LEU A 8 -2.15 17.01 8.63
C LEU A 8 -1.57 16.35 7.38
N MET A 9 -2.37 16.18 6.32
CA MET A 9 -1.88 15.66 5.04
C MET A 9 -0.90 16.62 4.37
N LYS A 10 -1.13 17.94 4.50
CA LYS A 10 -0.19 18.96 3.99
C LYS A 10 1.13 18.91 4.75
N GLU A 11 1.07 18.88 6.07
CA GLU A 11 2.24 18.82 6.96
C GLU A 11 3.05 17.53 6.73
N LEU A 12 2.37 16.39 6.55
CA LEU A 12 3.02 15.14 6.17
C LEU A 12 3.72 15.24 4.81
N GLY A 13 3.06 15.85 3.81
CA GLY A 13 3.65 16.07 2.50
C GLY A 13 4.89 16.96 2.55
N GLU A 14 4.84 18.04 3.34
CA GLU A 14 5.98 18.94 3.57
C GLU A 14 7.14 18.20 4.27
N ALA A 15 6.86 17.45 5.35
CA ALA A 15 7.88 16.69 6.07
C ALA A 15 8.54 15.60 5.22
N ILE A 16 7.77 14.89 4.38
CA ILE A 16 8.33 13.90 3.45
C ILE A 16 9.21 14.58 2.41
N ASN A 17 8.78 15.71 1.85
CA ASN A 17 9.56 16.43 0.84
C ASN A 17 10.87 16.96 1.41
N GLU A 18 10.84 17.55 2.61
CA GLU A 18 12.03 18.01 3.33
C GLU A 18 12.95 16.83 3.66
N SER A 19 12.40 15.72 4.17
CA SER A 19 13.18 14.50 4.45
C SER A 19 13.81 13.90 3.19
N LEU A 20 13.14 13.99 2.03
CA LEU A 20 13.67 13.50 0.76
C LEU A 20 14.75 14.42 0.20
N ALA A 21 14.56 15.74 0.33
CA ALA A 21 15.49 16.77 -0.14
C ALA A 21 16.79 16.79 0.67
N ASP A 22 16.69 16.60 1.99
CA ASP A 22 17.84 16.61 2.92
C ASP A 22 18.48 15.24 3.11
N SER A 23 17.93 14.19 2.50
CA SER A 23 18.51 12.84 2.60
C SER A 23 19.75 12.70 1.72
N GLU A 24 20.92 12.67 2.35
CA GLU A 24 22.20 12.37 1.70
C GLU A 24 22.16 11.02 0.94
N GLN A 25 21.50 10.01 1.51
CA GLN A 25 21.38 8.69 0.86
C GLN A 25 20.70 8.76 -0.51
N ILE A 26 19.64 9.57 -0.61
CA ILE A 26 18.89 9.75 -1.86
C ILE A 26 19.72 10.59 -2.83
N ALA A 27 20.36 11.66 -2.35
CA ALA A 27 21.24 12.50 -3.15
C ALA A 27 22.42 11.71 -3.77
N ASP A 28 23.04 10.80 -3.02
CA ASP A 28 24.13 9.95 -3.48
C ASP A 28 23.70 8.96 -4.57
N VAL A 29 22.48 8.42 -4.47
CA VAL A 29 21.92 7.53 -5.49
C VAL A 29 21.58 8.34 -6.74
N VAL A 30 20.93 9.49 -6.59
CA VAL A 30 20.59 10.42 -7.69
C VAL A 30 21.85 10.84 -8.45
N THR A 31 22.91 11.19 -7.73
CA THR A 31 24.20 11.60 -8.33
C THR A 31 24.84 10.45 -9.11
N ARG A 32 24.88 9.23 -8.54
CA ARG A 32 25.38 8.05 -9.26
C ARG A 32 24.59 7.73 -10.53
N ILE A 33 23.28 7.95 -10.53
CA ILE A 33 22.45 7.76 -11.72
C ILE A 33 22.79 8.83 -12.78
N LYS A 34 22.93 10.10 -12.36
CA LYS A 34 23.36 11.19 -13.26
C LYS A 34 24.75 10.97 -13.84
N ASP A 35 25.71 10.51 -13.03
CA ASP A 35 27.07 10.20 -13.46
C ASP A 35 27.10 9.05 -14.47
N GLY A 36 26.11 8.16 -14.43
CA GLY A 36 25.86 7.14 -15.44
C GLY A 36 25.35 7.69 -16.78
N GLY A 37 25.12 9.00 -16.90
CA GLY A 37 24.60 9.66 -18.09
C GLY A 37 23.07 9.64 -18.21
N TYR A 38 22.36 9.26 -17.15
CA TYR A 38 20.89 9.23 -17.13
C TYR A 38 20.32 10.53 -16.57
N ASP A 39 19.36 11.13 -17.29
CA ASP A 39 18.56 12.22 -16.75
C ASP A 39 17.36 11.65 -15.97
N ILE A 40 17.16 12.13 -14.75
CA ILE A 40 16.16 11.58 -13.83
C ILE A 40 15.24 12.66 -13.27
N PHE A 41 13.98 12.28 -13.17
CA PHE A 41 12.93 13.06 -12.54
C PHE A 41 12.19 12.14 -11.56
N LEU A 42 12.21 12.50 -10.28
CA LEU A 42 11.61 11.69 -9.22
C LEU A 42 10.25 12.26 -8.84
N VAL A 43 9.21 11.43 -8.93
CA VAL A 43 7.86 11.72 -8.44
C VAL A 43 7.48 10.65 -7.43
N LEU A 44 7.07 11.06 -6.24
CA LEU A 44 6.65 10.16 -5.17
C LEU A 44 5.13 10.18 -5.05
N GLU A 45 4.48 9.08 -5.42
CA GLU A 45 3.05 8.87 -5.17
C GLU A 45 2.86 7.99 -3.93
N ALA A 46 2.49 8.59 -2.80
CA ALA A 46 2.15 7.88 -1.57
C ALA A 46 0.62 7.88 -1.37
N THR A 47 0.03 6.70 -1.16
CA THR A 47 -1.40 6.58 -0.81
C THR A 47 -1.55 6.47 0.70
N ILE A 48 -2.20 7.45 1.33
CA ILE A 48 -2.42 7.47 2.79
C ILE A 48 -3.84 6.99 3.11
N GLY A 49 -3.95 5.89 3.86
CA GLY A 49 -5.21 5.40 4.40
C GLY A 49 -5.50 6.00 5.77
N VAL A 50 -6.66 6.65 5.93
CA VAL A 50 -7.08 7.27 7.20
C VAL A 50 -8.29 6.48 7.73
N SER A 51 -8.24 6.03 8.98
CA SER A 51 -9.37 5.38 9.67
C SER A 51 -9.56 6.04 11.04
N ARG A 52 -10.82 6.34 11.40
CA ARG A 52 -11.17 6.90 12.71
C ARG A 52 -11.55 5.78 13.67
N PRO A 53 -10.91 5.69 14.87
CA PRO A 53 -11.28 4.68 15.85
C PRO A 53 -12.72 4.91 16.34
N GLY A 54 -13.62 3.99 15.99
CA GLY A 54 -15.06 4.06 16.27
C GLY A 54 -15.95 3.93 15.04
N GLU A 55 -15.39 4.14 13.83
CA GLU A 55 -16.07 3.86 12.57
C GLU A 55 -15.86 2.37 12.25
N LYS A 56 -16.83 1.52 12.65
CA LYS A 56 -16.88 0.12 12.21
C LYS A 56 -17.15 0.10 10.71
N THR A 57 -16.14 0.38 9.90
CA THR A 57 -16.14 0.02 8.49
C THR A 57 -15.91 -1.49 8.43
N SER A 58 -17.00 -2.24 8.51
CA SER A 58 -17.06 -3.53 7.81
C SER A 58 -16.62 -3.25 6.37
N ASP A 59 -15.78 -4.09 5.79
CA ASP A 59 -15.38 -4.06 4.38
C ASP A 59 -14.18 -3.17 4.02
N ARG A 60 -13.13 -3.16 4.84
CA ARG A 60 -11.78 -2.93 4.31
C ARG A 60 -10.95 -4.20 4.47
N THR A 61 -11.11 -5.08 3.49
CA THR A 61 -10.16 -6.15 3.18
C THR A 61 -8.80 -5.49 2.98
N SER A 62 -8.04 -5.40 4.07
CA SER A 62 -6.64 -5.03 4.12
C SER A 62 -5.85 -6.10 3.37
N MET A 63 -5.80 -6.02 2.04
CA MET A 63 -4.92 -6.87 1.23
C MET A 63 -3.50 -6.32 1.23
N VAL A 64 -2.88 -6.33 2.41
CA VAL A 64 -1.45 -6.57 2.56
C VAL A 64 -1.31 -7.48 3.78
N THR A 65 -1.48 -8.78 3.57
CA THR A 65 -0.96 -9.79 4.49
C THR A 65 0.22 -10.41 3.77
N THR A 66 1.41 -9.93 4.15
CA THR A 66 2.63 -10.71 4.01
C THR A 66 2.45 -12.01 4.79
N LEU A 67 2.72 -13.12 4.11
CA LEU A 67 2.81 -14.51 4.57
C LEU A 67 2.84 -14.75 6.10
N ALA A 68 2.12 -15.81 6.49
CA ALA A 68 2.15 -16.52 7.77
C ALA A 68 1.16 -16.06 8.84
N SER A 69 -0.12 -16.34 8.61
CA SER A 69 -1.06 -16.75 9.64
C SER A 69 -2.18 -17.47 8.92
N ASN A 70 -2.33 -18.79 9.09
CA ASN A 70 -3.48 -19.55 8.56
C ASN A 70 -4.76 -18.88 9.06
N PRO A 71 -5.50 -18.12 8.22
CA PRO A 71 -6.86 -17.78 8.56
C PRO A 71 -7.67 -19.04 8.23
N ASP A 72 -8.55 -19.50 9.09
CA ASP A 72 -9.57 -20.45 8.67
C ASP A 72 -10.34 -19.81 7.50
N LEU A 73 -9.97 -20.20 6.29
CA LEU A 73 -10.43 -19.57 5.06
C LEU A 73 -11.83 -20.14 4.81
N LYS A 74 -12.83 -19.50 5.41
CA LYS A 74 -14.23 -19.88 5.26
C LYS A 74 -14.72 -19.45 3.88
N VAL A 75 -14.53 -20.33 2.90
CA VAL A 75 -15.02 -20.15 1.53
C VAL A 75 -16.55 -20.29 1.52
N SER A 76 -17.26 -19.29 0.99
CA SER A 76 -18.71 -19.35 0.77
C SER A 76 -19.05 -20.04 -0.56
N GLU A 77 -20.28 -20.54 -0.72
CA GLU A 77 -20.77 -21.10 -1.99
C GLU A 77 -20.71 -20.09 -3.15
N GLN A 78 -20.89 -18.80 -2.85
CA GLN A 78 -20.74 -17.72 -3.83
C GLN A 78 -19.30 -17.59 -4.32
N ASP A 79 -18.33 -17.71 -3.41
CA ASP A 79 -16.90 -17.62 -3.72
C ASP A 79 -16.49 -18.78 -4.63
N LEU A 80 -16.98 -19.99 -4.38
CA LEU A 80 -16.74 -21.15 -5.25
C LEU A 80 -17.28 -20.94 -6.67
N LYS A 81 -18.47 -20.34 -6.81
CA LYS A 81 -19.07 -20.05 -8.12
C LYS A 81 -18.27 -19.00 -8.88
N PHE A 82 -17.77 -18.00 -8.16
CA PHE A 82 -16.91 -16.94 -8.70
C PHE A 82 -15.54 -17.48 -9.13
N LEU A 83 -14.87 -18.28 -8.30
CA LEU A 83 -13.58 -18.88 -8.66
C LEU A 83 -13.70 -19.82 -9.86
N LYS A 84 -14.80 -20.58 -9.96
CA LYS A 84 -15.12 -21.40 -11.13
C LYS A 84 -15.33 -20.58 -12.41
N SER A 85 -15.95 -19.40 -12.33
CA SER A 85 -16.11 -18.53 -13.52
C SER A 85 -14.77 -17.95 -13.98
N LEU A 86 -13.83 -17.73 -13.06
CA LEU A 86 -12.45 -17.32 -13.36
C LEU A 86 -11.53 -18.49 -13.72
N ARG A 87 -12.03 -19.73 -13.81
CA ARG A 87 -11.23 -20.97 -14.01
C ARG A 87 -10.14 -21.20 -12.96
N ILE A 88 -10.30 -20.63 -11.77
CA ILE A 88 -9.40 -20.85 -10.64
C ILE A 88 -9.88 -22.12 -9.93
N LYS A 89 -8.99 -23.11 -9.80
CA LYS A 89 -9.24 -24.33 -9.02
C LYS A 89 -8.60 -24.16 -7.64
N ILE A 90 -9.38 -24.40 -6.59
CA ILE A 90 -8.82 -24.60 -5.24
C ILE A 90 -8.55 -26.10 -5.12
N GLU A 91 -7.30 -26.46 -4.92
CA GLU A 91 -6.89 -27.82 -4.58
C GLU A 91 -6.85 -27.88 -3.04
N ASP A 92 -7.84 -28.54 -2.44
CA ASP A 92 -7.86 -28.82 -0.99
C ASP A 92 -6.81 -29.90 -0.73
N ASP A 93 -5.57 -29.51 -0.44
CA ASP A 93 -4.56 -30.42 0.09
C ASP A 93 -4.65 -30.38 1.63
N ALA A 94 -5.51 -31.23 2.16
CA ALA A 94 -5.58 -31.57 3.57
C ALA A 94 -5.59 -33.10 3.69
N ALA A 95 -4.38 -33.67 3.81
CA ALA A 95 -4.14 -35.00 4.34
C ALA A 95 -4.47 -35.07 5.84
#